data_AF-A0A2S9FR59-F1
#
_entry.id   AF-A0A2S9FR59-F1
#
_cell.length_a   1.000
_cell.length_b   1.000
_cell.length_c   1.000
_cell.angle_alpha   90.00
_cell.angle_beta   90.00
_cell.angle_gamma   90.00
#
_symmetry.space_group_name_H-M   'P 1'
#
loop_
_entity.id
_entity.type
_entity.pdbx_description
1 polymer ?
#
loop_
_entity_poly.entity_id
_entity_poly.type
_entity_poly.pdbx_seq_one_letter_code
_entity_poly.pdbx_strand_id
1 'polypeptide(L)'
;GKKVAVQATTVQETDELPARSKKCTDEGKPAIEIVPFDSQDAATNAVVLGQADAMSADSPVTLYAIKQTNGKLEQAGETFDSAPYGWPVEKGSPLAQS
;
A
#
# COMPACT_ATOMS: atom_id res chain seq x y z
N GLY A 1 1.78 13.50 -10.54
CA GLY A 1 0.48 12.81 -10.48
C GLY A 1 -0.03 12.91 -9.06
N LYS A 2 -0.83 11.95 -8.61
CA LYS A 2 -1.21 11.88 -7.19
C LYS A 2 -0.01 11.47 -6.34
N LYS A 3 0.08 12.01 -5.13
CA LYS A 3 1.09 11.69 -4.14
C LYS A 3 0.59 10.56 -3.26
N VAL A 4 1.25 9.41 -3.30
CA VAL A 4 0.82 8.20 -2.62
C VAL A 4 1.85 7.81 -1.58
N ALA A 5 1.45 7.86 -0.30
CA ALA A 5 2.25 7.39 0.82
C ALA A 5 2.26 5.86 0.86
N VAL A 6 3.40 5.27 1.22
CA VAL A 6 3.56 3.83 1.32
C VAL A 6 4.60 3.49 2.38
N GLN A 7 4.45 2.36 3.06
CA GLN A 7 5.53 1.84 3.89
C GLN A 7 6.66 1.32 2.99
N ALA A 8 7.89 1.74 3.26
CA ALA A 8 9.07 1.31 2.55
C ALA A 8 9.26 -0.21 2.65
N THR A 9 9.86 -0.80 1.63
CA THR A 9 10.21 -2.21 1.47
C THR A 9 9.03 -3.19 1.39
N THR A 10 7.81 -2.67 1.23
CA THR A 10 6.60 -3.49 1.02
C THR A 10 6.36 -3.73 -0.47
N VAL A 11 5.55 -4.75 -0.79
CA VAL A 11 5.10 -5.04 -2.17
C VAL A 11 4.43 -3.81 -2.80
N GLN A 12 3.72 -3.01 -2.00
CA GLN A 12 3.09 -1.78 -2.46
C GLN A 12 4.13 -0.78 -3.00
N GLU A 13 5.28 -0.64 -2.33
CA GLU A 13 6.36 0.24 -2.79
C GLU A 13 7.13 -0.37 -3.96
N THR A 14 7.51 -1.65 -3.88
CA THR A 14 8.48 -2.25 -4.79
C THR A 14 7.88 -2.69 -6.12
N ASP A 15 6.60 -3.07 -6.13
CA ASP A 15 5.96 -3.71 -7.29
C ASP A 15 4.69 -2.97 -7.71
N GLU A 16 3.77 -2.75 -6.77
CA GLU A 16 2.43 -2.27 -7.09
C GLU A 16 2.42 -0.82 -7.60
N LEU A 17 2.93 0.13 -6.81
CA LEU A 17 2.92 1.54 -7.17
C LEU A 17 3.80 1.84 -8.39
N PRO A 18 4.99 1.23 -8.57
CA PRO A 18 5.76 1.36 -9.81
C PRO A 18 4.98 0.87 -11.03
N ALA A 19 4.32 -0.29 -10.96
CA ALA A 19 3.52 -0.83 -12.07
C ALA A 19 2.33 0.09 -12.40
N ARG A 20 1.62 0.59 -11.38
CA ARG A 20 0.51 1.56 -11.57
C ARG A 20 1.01 2.89 -12.13
N SER A 21 2.14 3.39 -11.65
CA SER A 21 2.74 4.64 -12.13
C SER A 21 3.13 4.51 -13.60
N LYS A 22 3.74 3.37 -13.99
CA LYS A 22 4.02 3.05 -15.39
C LYS A 22 2.75 3.02 -16.24
N LYS A 23 1.68 2.37 -15.76
CA LYS A 23 0.39 2.37 -16.46
C LYS A 23 -0.14 3.79 -16.68
N CYS A 24 -0.07 4.66 -15.67
CA CYS A 24 -0.42 6.07 -15.81
C CYS A 24 0.38 6.74 -16.93
N THR A 25 1.71 6.56 -16.95
CA THR A 25 2.56 7.18 -17.98
C THR A 25 2.34 6.60 -19.37
N ASP A 26 2.08 5.31 -19.50
CA ASP A 26 1.77 4.64 -20.77
C ASP A 26 0.43 5.15 -21.34
N GLU A 27 -0.50 5.57 -20.48
CA GLU A 27 -1.76 6.22 -20.82
C GLU A 27 -1.64 7.76 -21.01
N GLY A 28 -0.43 8.32 -20.98
CA GLY A 28 -0.19 9.76 -21.12
C GLY A 28 -0.56 10.60 -19.90
N LYS A 29 -0.82 9.98 -18.75
CA LYS A 29 -1.10 10.66 -17.48
C LYS A 29 0.20 10.91 -16.70
N PRO A 30 0.21 11.89 -15.76
CA PRO A 30 1.37 12.10 -14.91
C PRO A 30 1.67 10.87 -14.02
N ALA A 31 2.95 10.56 -13.86
CA ALA A 31 3.43 9.53 -12.93
C ALA A 31 2.94 9.76 -11.48
N ILE A 32 2.78 8.67 -10.74
CA ILE A 32 2.50 8.71 -9.30
C ILE A 32 3.77 9.20 -8.58
N GLU A 33 3.61 10.14 -7.65
CA GLU A 33 4.68 10.51 -6.72
C GLU A 33 4.62 9.55 -5.53
N ILE A 34 5.53 8.57 -5.50
CA ILE A 34 5.59 7.54 -4.44
C ILE A 34 6.38 8.12 -3.27
N VAL A 35 5.80 8.11 -2.08
CA VAL A 35 6.38 8.68 -0.86
C VAL A 35 6.60 7.57 0.16
N PRO A 36 7.82 7.02 0.24
CA PRO A 36 8.11 5.97 1.20
C PRO A 36 8.24 6.53 2.62
N PHE A 37 7.73 5.78 3.58
CA PHE A 37 7.90 6.01 5.02
C PHE A 37 8.39 4.72 5.68
N ASP A 38 9.20 4.84 6.72
CA ASP A 38 9.75 3.67 7.43
C ASP A 38 8.66 2.82 8.10
N SER A 39 7.52 3.42 8.44
CA SER A 39 6.40 2.75 9.11
C SER A 39 5.05 3.08 8.49
N GLN A 40 4.12 2.12 8.60
CA GLN A 40 2.78 2.28 8.05
C GLN A 40 1.94 3.34 8.77
N ASP A 41 2.15 3.56 10.07
CA ASP A 41 1.47 4.63 10.81
C ASP A 41 1.92 6.01 10.34
N ALA A 42 3.20 6.19 9.97
CA ALA A 42 3.68 7.43 9.35
C ALA A 42 3.06 7.66 7.97
N ALA A 43 3.00 6.64 7.12
CA ALA A 43 2.31 6.72 5.82
C ALA A 43 0.82 7.07 5.97
N THR A 44 0.15 6.47 6.95
CA THR A 44 -1.26 6.76 7.28
C THR A 44 -1.44 8.20 7.74
N ASN A 45 -0.59 8.67 8.66
CA ASN A 45 -0.64 10.04 9.17
C ASN A 45 -0.36 11.08 8.09
N ALA A 46 0.50 10.78 7.11
CA ALA A 46 0.74 11.66 5.97
C ALA A 46 -0.56 11.97 5.20
N VAL A 47 -1.44 10.99 5.02
CA VAL A 47 -2.75 11.22 4.38
C VAL A 47 -3.69 12.00 5.30
N VAL A 48 -3.77 11.60 6.58
CA VAL A 48 -4.63 12.28 7.58
C VAL A 48 -4.28 13.77 7.72
N LEU A 49 -2.99 14.12 7.60
CA LEU A 49 -2.50 15.49 7.70
C LEU A 49 -2.49 16.24 6.36
N GLY A 50 -2.92 15.59 5.27
CA GLY A 50 -2.95 16.19 3.92
C GLY A 50 -1.59 16.35 3.24
N GLN A 51 -0.56 15.64 3.71
CA GLN A 51 0.78 15.62 3.10
C GLN A 51 0.86 14.69 1.89
N ALA A 52 -0.05 13.71 1.80
CA ALA A 52 -0.22 12.81 0.65
C ALA A 52 -1.71 12.74 0.26
N ASP A 53 -2.00 12.48 -1.01
CA ASP A 53 -3.38 12.35 -1.52
C ASP A 53 -4.03 11.03 -1.12
N ALA A 54 -3.23 9.96 -0.98
CA ALA A 54 -3.67 8.62 -0.64
C ALA A 54 -2.52 7.81 -0.01
N MET A 55 -2.83 6.63 0.51
CA MET A 55 -1.85 5.61 0.85
C MET A 55 -2.20 4.29 0.18
N SER A 56 -1.19 3.47 -0.14
CA SER A 56 -1.41 2.06 -0.49
C SER A 56 -0.88 1.16 0.62
N ALA A 57 -1.68 0.14 0.97
CA ALA A 57 -1.36 -0.92 1.92
C ALA A 57 -2.32 -2.09 1.71
N ASP A 58 -2.03 -3.22 2.33
CA ASP A 58 -2.93 -4.38 2.32
C ASP A 58 -4.32 -4.04 2.88
N SER A 59 -5.34 -4.83 2.48
CA SER A 59 -6.72 -4.57 2.89
C SER A 59 -6.95 -4.60 4.41
N PRO A 60 -6.39 -5.53 5.22
CA PRO A 60 -6.59 -5.50 6.67
C PRO A 60 -5.96 -4.26 7.31
N VAL A 61 -4.79 -3.84 6.81
CA VAL A 61 -4.06 -2.66 7.28
C VAL A 61 -4.83 -1.38 6.96
N THR A 62 -5.31 -1.24 5.73
CA THR A 62 -6.10 -0.09 5.28
C THR A 62 -7.42 0.02 6.04
N LEU A 63 -8.17 -1.07 6.16
CA LEU A 63 -9.46 -1.08 6.88
C LEU A 63 -9.28 -0.81 8.37
N TYR A 64 -8.20 -1.28 8.98
CA TYR A 64 -7.84 -0.94 10.35
C TYR A 64 -7.57 0.57 10.50
N ALA A 65 -6.75 1.15 9.62
CA ALA A 65 -6.47 2.59 9.63
C ALA A 65 -7.75 3.46 9.46
N ILE A 66 -8.64 3.08 8.54
CA ILE A 66 -9.96 3.73 8.37
C ILE A 66 -10.75 3.69 9.68
N LYS A 67 -10.82 2.52 10.33
CA LYS A 67 -11.52 2.36 11.61
C LYS A 67 -10.93 3.25 12.71
N GLN A 68 -9.61 3.39 12.77
CA GLN A 68 -8.94 4.18 13.82
C GLN A 68 -9.02 5.69 13.61
N THR A 69 -9.27 6.15 12.39
CA THR A 69 -9.17 7.58 12.04
C THR A 69 -10.49 8.34 12.12
N ASN A 70 -11.57 7.71 12.61
CA ASN A 70 -12.86 8.34 12.90
C ASN A 70 -13.43 9.15 11.71
N GLY A 71 -13.42 8.56 10.51
CA GLY A 71 -13.97 9.15 9.29
C GLY A 71 -13.05 10.15 8.57
N LYS A 72 -11.79 10.31 9.02
CA LYS A 72 -10.80 11.10 8.28
C LYS A 72 -10.23 10.38 7.06
N LEU A 73 -10.32 9.05 7.04
CA LEU A 73 -9.95 8.22 5.89
C LEU A 73 -11.17 7.45 5.41
N GLU A 74 -11.19 7.18 4.11
CA GLU A 74 -12.14 6.29 3.45
C GLU A 74 -11.39 5.35 2.51
N GLN A 75 -12.04 4.25 2.13
CA GLN A 75 -11.48 3.32 1.16
C GLN A 75 -11.56 3.91 -0.25
N ALA A 76 -10.43 4.03 -0.93
CA ALA A 76 -10.37 4.51 -2.31
C ALA A 76 -10.32 3.34 -3.30
N GLY A 77 -11.51 2.88 -3.73
CA GLY A 77 -11.66 1.80 -4.72
C GLY A 77 -11.75 0.39 -4.12
N GLU A 78 -11.82 -0.61 -5.00
CA GLU A 78 -11.94 -2.03 -4.61
C GLU A 78 -10.59 -2.64 -4.21
N THR A 79 -10.64 -3.70 -3.40
CA THR A 79 -9.46 -4.51 -3.12
C THR A 79 -9.00 -5.24 -4.39
N PHE A 80 -7.69 -5.29 -4.60
CA PHE A 80 -7.04 -5.96 -5.71
C PHE A 80 -5.84 -6.76 -5.20
N ASP A 81 -5.25 -7.59 -6.06
CA ASP A 81 -4.04 -8.38 -5.77
C ASP A 81 -4.05 -9.09 -4.41
N SER A 82 -5.20 -9.67 -4.07
CA SER A 82 -5.41 -10.30 -2.76
C SER A 82 -4.67 -11.62 -2.66
N ALA A 83 -3.83 -11.73 -1.64
CA ALA A 83 -3.14 -12.95 -1.25
C ALA A 83 -3.28 -13.17 0.26
N PRO A 84 -3.26 -14.43 0.73
CA PRO A 84 -3.21 -14.71 2.16
C PRO A 84 -1.86 -14.30 2.76
N TYR A 85 -1.88 -13.88 4.02
CA TYR A 85 -0.66 -13.79 4.81
C TYR A 85 -0.19 -15.18 5.21
N GLY A 86 1.13 -15.38 5.20
CA GLY A 86 1.74 -16.66 5.51
C GLY A 86 3.09 -16.51 6.19
N TRP A 87 3.55 -17.62 6.75
CA TRP A 87 4.87 -17.72 7.34
C TRP A 87 5.87 -18.18 6.27
N PRO A 88 6.89 -17.38 5.95
CA PRO A 88 7.92 -17.84 5.04
C PRO A 88 8.74 -18.94 5.73
N VAL A 89 8.91 -20.06 5.02
CA VAL A 89 9.74 -21.18 5.45
C VAL A 89 10.70 -21.55 4.33
N GLU A 90 11.82 -22.20 4.69
CA GLU A 90 12.79 -22.65 3.71
C GLU A 90 12.16 -23.60 2.69
N LYS A 91 12.58 -23.51 1.43
CA LYS A 91 12.07 -24.37 0.35
C LYS A 91 12.33 -25.84 0.69
N GLY A 92 11.28 -26.64 0.73
CA GLY A 92 11.35 -28.06 1.10
C GLY A 92 11.23 -28.33 2.60
N SER A 93 11.06 -27.30 3.43
CA SER A 93 10.82 -27.47 4.86
C SER A 93 9.50 -28.21 5.12
N PRO A 94 9.47 -29.19 6.04
CA PRO A 94 8.23 -29.79 6.52
C PRO A 94 7.26 -28.78 7.15
N LEU A 95 7.75 -27.62 7.59
CA LEU A 95 6.93 -26.53 8.11
C LEU A 95 6.01 -25.90 7.04
N ALA A 96 6.23 -26.19 5.75
CA ALA A 96 5.32 -25.75 4.68
C ALA A 96 4.05 -26.63 4.58
N GLN A 97 4.04 -27.79 5.22
CA GLN A 97 2.95 -28.78 5.13
C GLN A 97 1.92 -28.63 6.26
N SER A 98 2.20 -27.77 7.24
CA SER A 98 1.33 -27.50 8.38
C SER A 98 0.15 -26.60 8.03
#